data_AF-A0A6A5TC58-F1
#
_entry.id   AF-A0A6A5TC58-F1
#
_cell.length_a   1.000
_cell.length_b   1.000
_cell.length_c   1.000
_cell.angle_alpha   90.00
_cell.angle_beta   90.00
_cell.angle_gamma   90.00
#
_symmetry.space_group_name_H-M   'P 1'
#
loop_
_entity.id
_entity.type
_entity.pdbx_description
1 polymer ?
#
loop_
_entity_poly.entity_id
_entity_poly.type
_entity_poly.pdbx_seq_one_letter_code
_entity_poly.pdbx_strand_id
1 'polypeptide(L)'
;MATDSLQLSYTHAYFSHVHRAYPFLDKERTIGLVEAFVQKELWQDDWESVIVGLVMAIGKTTLERAGKLEPQTSSPLNVPYSSILTRCLSSPSTEGLQILTLLSLYSLFDPQGVSTWIIISILTRQALQLGLSRMCSIAESSLHDQEPRHRLFWSIFVLDRMAAVSVGQPSGLVDENMNISQPAVTVTEFASPGRAEHASLLQLNRHIIQLRQLEHRIMTSIHLGNHAQVSKLTRSDRKAISEELRSAIDDWYSHACLVTLPEADNIPIHSTITWLNARYYNLLVLLYYPCHFNSQSRHAPIKDLEAYTSKLTHYNCILLEQRQLPLNYITLCRLIPTCLVFLYCFAVRKPPTFSVKSEVESCISMLRAFPPGWSSCHRTASIMTEFMELIAGHKLHASSRLVQFSYSSNAPLDNSTRTWLLNLQTRLLDIIRKALGNASCYLDIESWDGASKSLDEALEPMHQTSTTTPAMDLGWTIDSSFDLGYV
;
A
#
# COMPACT_ATOMS: atom_id res chain seq x y z
N MET A 1 32.24 24.54 0.92
CA MET A 1 31.22 25.61 1.07
C MET A 1 29.91 25.31 0.35
N ALA A 2 29.86 25.10 -0.97
CA ALA A 2 28.61 24.78 -1.67
C ALA A 2 28.14 23.31 -1.48
N THR A 3 29.06 22.38 -1.25
CA THR A 3 28.77 20.97 -0.92
C THR A 3 28.25 20.82 0.51
N ASP A 4 28.86 21.53 1.46
CA ASP A 4 28.53 21.46 2.89
C ASP A 4 27.08 21.93 3.14
N SER A 5 26.63 22.97 2.43
CA SER A 5 25.23 23.44 2.49
C SER A 5 24.25 22.44 1.88
N LEU A 6 24.68 21.64 0.90
CA LEU A 6 23.84 20.68 0.21
C LEU A 6 23.61 19.40 1.05
N GLN A 7 24.65 18.90 1.70
CA GLN A 7 24.55 17.73 2.61
C GLN A 7 23.59 18.02 3.78
N LEU A 8 23.70 19.22 4.36
CA LEU A 8 22.81 19.66 5.43
C LEU A 8 21.38 19.85 4.92
N SER A 9 21.20 20.39 3.71
CA SER A 9 19.89 20.51 3.05
C SER A 9 19.20 19.15 2.85
N TYR A 10 19.93 18.13 2.38
CA TYR A 10 19.40 16.76 2.26
C TYR A 10 18.95 16.23 3.62
N THR A 11 19.80 16.40 4.64
CA THR A 11 19.49 15.96 6.01
C THR A 11 18.24 16.64 6.55
N HIS A 12 18.11 17.95 6.38
CA HIS A 12 16.90 18.68 6.76
C HIS A 12 15.67 18.20 6.00
N ALA A 13 15.78 17.88 4.72
CA ALA A 13 14.66 17.34 3.93
C ALA A 13 14.18 15.98 4.47
N TYR A 14 15.11 15.09 4.85
CA TYR A 14 14.78 13.83 5.52
C TYR A 14 13.98 14.05 6.81
N PHE A 15 14.47 14.93 7.70
CA PHE A 15 13.80 15.21 8.97
C PHE A 15 12.46 15.93 8.81
N SER A 16 12.33 16.77 7.78
CA SER A 16 11.10 17.52 7.50
C SER A 16 10.00 16.65 6.89
N HIS A 17 10.34 15.47 6.34
CA HIS A 17 9.40 14.60 5.65
C HIS A 17 9.32 13.18 6.24
N VAL A 18 10.39 12.41 6.06
CA VAL A 18 10.41 10.97 6.34
C VAL A 18 10.37 10.70 7.83
N HIS A 19 11.17 11.43 8.60
CA HIS A 19 11.21 11.30 10.06
C HIS A 19 9.84 11.56 10.71
N ARG A 20 8.96 12.35 10.06
CA ARG A 20 7.60 12.60 10.57
C ARG A 20 6.71 11.36 10.58
N ALA A 21 6.90 10.46 9.62
CA ALA A 21 6.22 9.17 9.62
C ALA A 21 7.00 8.09 10.39
N TYR A 22 8.34 8.21 10.42
CA TYR A 22 9.25 7.21 10.96
C TYR A 22 10.25 7.85 11.95
N PRO A 23 9.83 8.22 13.17
CA PRO A 23 10.64 9.02 14.10
C PRO A 23 11.67 8.20 14.89
N PHE A 24 12.48 7.36 14.22
CA PHE A 24 13.37 6.39 14.87
C PHE A 24 14.84 6.83 15.06
N LEU A 25 15.22 7.99 14.51
CA LEU A 25 16.56 8.57 14.65
C LEU A 25 16.54 9.79 15.55
N ASP A 26 17.60 10.00 16.32
CA ASP A 26 17.78 11.26 17.04
C ASP A 26 18.23 12.36 16.06
N LYS A 27 17.45 13.44 15.97
CA LYS A 27 17.66 14.53 15.00
C LYS A 27 18.96 15.28 15.26
N GLU A 28 19.22 15.66 16.50
CA GLU A 28 20.38 16.47 16.87
C GLU A 28 21.67 15.67 16.68
N ARG A 29 21.70 14.42 17.14
CA ARG A 29 22.82 13.50 16.94
C ARG A 29 23.10 13.29 15.46
N THR A 30 22.06 13.06 14.64
CA THR A 30 22.25 12.79 13.21
C THR A 30 22.79 14.03 12.48
N ILE A 31 22.30 15.23 12.81
CA ILE A 31 22.82 16.48 12.24
C ILE A 31 24.29 16.68 12.63
N GLY A 32 24.65 16.48 13.90
CA GLY A 32 26.04 16.57 14.35
C GLY A 32 26.96 15.55 13.66
N LEU A 33 26.46 14.34 13.39
CA LEU A 33 27.19 13.36 12.58
C LEU A 33 27.40 13.86 11.14
N VAL A 34 26.37 14.37 10.47
CA VAL A 34 26.49 14.88 9.09
C VAL A 34 27.54 15.99 9.01
N GLU A 35 27.55 16.92 9.97
CA GLU A 35 28.55 17.99 10.07
C GLU A 35 29.98 17.44 10.25
N ALA A 36 30.14 16.34 11.01
CA ALA A 36 31.43 15.67 11.19
C ALA A 36 31.88 14.85 9.96
N PHE A 37 30.96 14.50 9.06
CA PHE A 37 31.22 13.69 7.86
C PHE A 37 31.42 14.52 6.57
N VAL A 38 31.44 15.86 6.65
CA VAL A 38 31.55 16.77 5.49
C VAL A 38 32.73 16.45 4.55
N GLN A 39 33.84 15.97 5.09
CA GLN A 39 35.06 15.62 4.34
C GLN A 39 35.41 14.13 4.36
N LYS A 40 34.57 13.30 4.97
CA LYS A 40 34.82 11.86 5.10
C LYS A 40 34.12 11.10 3.99
N GLU A 41 34.70 9.97 3.60
CA GLU A 41 34.04 9.05 2.68
C GLU A 41 32.80 8.43 3.35
N LEU A 42 31.69 8.40 2.61
CA LEU A 42 30.48 7.69 3.01
C LEU A 42 30.67 6.18 2.81
N TRP A 43 29.78 5.37 3.41
CA TRP A 43 29.71 3.93 3.22
C TRP A 43 30.95 3.15 3.71
N GLN A 44 31.62 3.68 4.72
CA GLN A 44 32.75 3.01 5.36
C GLN A 44 32.27 1.86 6.24
N ASP A 45 33.22 1.08 6.77
CA ASP A 45 32.94 -0.09 7.60
C ASP A 45 32.49 0.28 9.04
N ASP A 46 31.65 1.31 9.18
CA ASP A 46 31.04 1.77 10.44
C ASP A 46 29.55 2.10 10.27
N TRP A 47 28.78 2.07 11.37
CA TRP A 47 27.34 2.29 11.32
C TRP A 47 26.95 3.75 11.05
N GLU A 48 27.76 4.71 11.51
CA GLU A 48 27.43 6.14 11.43
C GLU A 48 27.54 6.65 10.00
N SER A 49 28.59 6.27 9.27
CA SER A 49 28.77 6.64 7.86
C SER A 49 27.67 6.08 6.96
N VAL A 50 27.18 4.87 7.24
CA VAL A 50 26.05 4.25 6.52
C VAL A 50 24.73 4.96 6.84
N ILE A 51 24.47 5.29 8.10
CA ILE A 51 23.28 6.05 8.50
C ILE A 51 23.28 7.43 7.83
N VAL A 52 24.38 8.17 7.91
CA VAL A 52 24.52 9.49 7.27
C VAL A 52 24.31 9.39 5.76
N GLY A 53 24.94 8.41 5.10
CA GLY A 53 24.80 8.19 3.67
C GLY A 53 23.34 7.91 3.25
N LEU A 54 22.62 7.07 3.99
CA LEU A 54 21.22 6.76 3.69
C LEU A 54 20.29 7.94 3.99
N VAL A 55 20.49 8.66 5.10
CA VAL A 55 19.73 9.88 5.43
C VAL A 55 19.89 10.91 4.32
N MET A 56 21.11 11.13 3.85
CA MET A 56 21.39 12.04 2.73
C MET A 56 20.76 11.54 1.42
N ALA A 57 20.83 10.25 1.12
CA ALA A 57 20.25 9.69 -0.10
C ALA A 57 18.71 9.83 -0.12
N ILE A 58 18.04 9.57 1.01
CA ILE A 58 16.58 9.75 1.15
C ILE A 58 16.20 11.25 1.15
N GLY A 59 17.04 12.09 1.75
CA GLY A 59 16.88 13.54 1.73
C GLY A 59 16.95 14.10 0.32
N LYS A 60 17.92 13.65 -0.47
CA LYS A 60 18.07 13.97 -1.88
C LYS A 60 16.82 13.58 -2.67
N THR A 61 16.35 12.33 -2.57
CA THR A 61 15.14 11.89 -3.29
C THR A 61 13.88 12.67 -2.87
N THR A 62 13.81 13.10 -1.59
CA THR A 62 12.74 13.96 -1.09
C THR A 62 12.74 15.34 -1.75
N LEU A 63 13.91 15.97 -1.91
CA LEU A 63 14.03 17.27 -2.57
C LEU A 63 13.76 17.18 -4.08
N GLU A 64 14.23 16.12 -4.74
CA GLU A 64 13.95 15.86 -6.16
C GLU A 64 12.45 15.71 -6.40
N ARG A 65 11.76 14.90 -5.58
CA ARG A 65 10.30 14.78 -5.62
C ARG A 65 9.64 16.14 -5.46
N ALA A 66 10.04 16.91 -4.45
CA ALA A 66 9.47 18.23 -4.17
C ALA A 66 9.76 19.28 -5.26
N GLY A 67 10.63 18.98 -6.23
CA GLY A 67 11.05 19.92 -7.27
C GLY A 67 12.02 20.99 -6.79
N LYS A 68 12.67 20.75 -5.65
CA LYS A 68 13.65 21.66 -5.05
C LYS A 68 15.09 21.33 -5.45
N LEU A 69 15.28 20.17 -6.08
CA LEU A 69 16.55 19.73 -6.63
C LEU A 69 16.31 19.17 -8.04
N GLU A 70 17.09 19.63 -9.01
CA GLU A 70 17.04 19.10 -10.37
C GLU A 70 17.85 17.79 -10.45
N PRO A 71 17.28 16.68 -10.95
CA PRO A 71 17.94 15.37 -10.97
C PRO A 71 19.31 15.34 -11.65
N GLN A 72 19.54 16.22 -12.63
CA GLN A 72 20.79 16.27 -13.41
C GLN A 72 21.92 17.05 -12.73
N THR A 73 21.61 17.81 -11.67
CA THR A 73 22.57 18.74 -11.05
C THR A 73 23.37 18.12 -9.89
N SER A 74 22.98 16.94 -9.41
CA SER A 74 23.55 16.34 -8.20
C SER A 74 24.20 14.99 -8.50
N SER A 75 25.40 14.77 -7.96
CA SER A 75 26.11 13.50 -8.10
C SER A 75 25.27 12.32 -7.60
N PRO A 76 25.30 11.17 -8.30
CA PRO A 76 24.57 9.99 -7.86
C PRO A 76 25.15 9.48 -6.53
N LEU A 77 24.29 9.30 -5.53
CA LEU A 77 24.62 8.63 -4.27
C LEU A 77 24.34 7.14 -4.47
N ASN A 78 25.33 6.40 -4.96
CA ASN A 78 25.20 4.96 -5.19
C ASN A 78 25.19 4.22 -3.85
N VAL A 79 24.02 3.70 -3.47
CA VAL A 79 23.85 2.98 -2.21
C VAL A 79 24.33 1.52 -2.37
N PRO A 80 25.33 1.06 -1.60
CA PRO A 80 25.89 -0.27 -1.74
C PRO A 80 25.04 -1.33 -1.00
N TYR A 81 23.92 -1.74 -1.60
CA TYR A 81 22.98 -2.69 -0.99
C TYR A 81 23.64 -3.97 -0.47
N SER A 82 24.54 -4.58 -1.25
CA SER A 82 25.15 -5.85 -0.91
C SER A 82 26.02 -5.76 0.36
N SER A 83 26.84 -4.72 0.50
CA SER A 83 27.68 -4.54 1.68
C SER A 83 26.83 -4.22 2.91
N ILE A 84 25.85 -3.33 2.77
CA ILE A 84 24.94 -2.94 3.86
C ILE A 84 24.16 -4.15 4.36
N LEU A 85 23.54 -4.93 3.45
CA LEU A 85 22.78 -6.12 3.81
C LEU A 85 23.66 -7.19 4.44
N THR A 86 24.84 -7.48 3.87
CA THR A 86 25.77 -8.47 4.43
C THR A 86 26.13 -8.11 5.87
N ARG A 87 26.48 -6.85 6.13
CA ARG A 87 26.81 -6.38 7.47
C ARG A 87 25.64 -6.52 8.46
N CYS A 88 24.44 -6.05 8.09
CA CYS A 88 23.27 -6.11 8.97
C CYS A 88 22.84 -7.57 9.25
N LEU A 89 23.08 -8.49 8.32
CA LEU A 89 22.81 -9.91 8.51
C LEU A 89 23.87 -10.59 9.39
N SER A 90 25.14 -10.23 9.24
CA SER A 90 26.24 -10.81 10.03
C SER A 90 26.27 -10.34 11.48
N SER A 91 25.74 -9.15 11.78
CA SER A 91 25.73 -8.60 13.14
C SER A 91 24.41 -7.87 13.43
N PRO A 92 23.33 -8.61 13.75
CA PRO A 92 22.05 -8.00 14.12
C PRO A 92 22.20 -7.12 15.37
N SER A 93 21.86 -5.84 15.24
CA SER A 93 21.91 -4.84 16.31
C SER A 93 20.82 -3.79 16.13
N THR A 94 20.65 -2.91 17.12
CA THR A 94 19.72 -1.77 17.00
C THR A 94 20.11 -0.86 15.84
N GLU A 95 21.41 -0.57 15.67
CA GLU A 95 21.95 0.21 14.56
C GLU A 95 21.70 -0.47 13.22
N GLY A 96 21.87 -1.80 13.17
CA GLY A 96 21.54 -2.60 11.99
C GLY A 96 20.07 -2.50 11.60
N LEU A 97 19.16 -2.50 12.58
CA LEU A 97 17.72 -2.29 12.33
C LEU A 97 17.42 -0.85 11.84
N GLN A 98 18.08 0.17 12.39
CA GLN A 98 17.95 1.55 11.92
C GLN A 98 18.40 1.66 10.46
N ILE A 99 19.52 1.03 10.10
CA ILE A 99 20.06 0.99 8.74
C ILE A 99 19.14 0.23 7.79
N LEU A 100 18.64 -0.94 8.18
CA LEU A 100 17.69 -1.70 7.37
C LEU A 100 16.36 -0.94 7.19
N THR A 101 15.94 -0.16 8.18
CA THR A 101 14.76 0.72 8.07
C THR A 101 15.02 1.83 7.05
N LEU A 102 16.16 2.52 7.14
CA LEU A 102 16.57 3.53 6.16
C LEU A 102 16.73 2.94 4.76
N LEU A 103 17.39 1.79 4.63
CA LEU A 103 17.60 1.11 3.35
C LEU A 103 16.27 0.72 2.71
N SER A 104 15.32 0.22 3.50
CA SER A 104 13.97 -0.09 3.04
C SER A 104 13.23 1.16 2.55
N LEU A 105 13.39 2.30 3.24
CA LEU A 105 12.78 3.57 2.83
C LEU A 105 13.39 4.12 1.54
N TYR A 106 14.72 4.00 1.38
CA TYR A 106 15.42 4.38 0.16
C TYR A 106 15.02 3.48 -1.02
N SER A 107 15.00 2.15 -0.81
CA SER A 107 14.73 1.17 -1.87
C SER A 107 13.35 1.31 -2.50
N LEU A 108 12.41 1.98 -1.81
CA LEU A 108 11.13 2.35 -2.40
C LEU A 108 11.27 3.14 -3.71
N PHE A 109 12.31 3.96 -3.84
CA PHE A 109 12.52 4.84 -4.98
C PHE A 109 13.49 4.28 -6.03
N ASP A 110 14.09 3.12 -5.76
CA ASP A 110 15.15 2.54 -6.58
C ASP A 110 14.66 1.26 -7.27
N PRO A 111 14.22 1.33 -8.55
CA PRO A 111 13.73 0.18 -9.29
C PRO A 111 14.83 -0.82 -9.68
N GLN A 112 16.10 -0.47 -9.52
CA GLN A 112 17.25 -1.35 -9.84
C GLN A 112 17.87 -1.97 -8.58
N GLY A 113 17.46 -1.52 -7.40
CA GLY A 113 17.93 -2.01 -6.11
C GLY A 113 17.39 -3.40 -5.76
N VAL A 114 17.75 -3.86 -4.56
CA VAL A 114 17.19 -5.09 -3.98
C VAL A 114 15.70 -4.88 -3.70
N SER A 115 14.89 -5.92 -3.90
CA SER A 115 13.44 -5.88 -3.64
C SER A 115 13.13 -5.32 -2.25
N THR A 116 12.40 -4.19 -2.21
CA THR A 116 12.01 -3.54 -0.95
C THR A 116 11.24 -4.50 -0.04
N TRP A 117 10.36 -5.34 -0.61
CA TRP A 117 9.62 -6.35 0.14
C TRP A 117 10.53 -7.32 0.89
N ILE A 118 11.64 -7.73 0.26
CA ILE A 118 12.62 -8.64 0.89
C ILE A 118 13.37 -7.93 2.02
N ILE A 119 13.81 -6.69 1.81
CA ILE A 119 14.53 -5.93 2.86
C ILE A 119 13.61 -5.74 4.09
N ILE A 120 12.34 -5.40 3.88
CA ILE A 120 11.33 -5.29 4.96
C ILE A 120 11.10 -6.64 5.65
N SER A 121 11.09 -7.74 4.90
CA SER A 121 10.96 -9.09 5.47
C SER A 121 12.15 -9.46 6.37
N ILE A 122 13.38 -9.11 5.97
CA ILE A 122 14.58 -9.28 6.80
C ILE A 122 14.47 -8.41 8.06
N LEU A 123 14.15 -7.13 7.88
CA LEU A 123 14.01 -6.15 8.95
C LEU A 123 13.00 -6.59 10.02
N THR A 124 11.82 -7.03 9.61
CA THR A 124 10.77 -7.48 10.55
C THR A 124 11.20 -8.72 11.32
N ARG A 125 11.81 -9.71 10.67
CA ARG A 125 12.30 -10.92 11.35
C ARG A 125 13.44 -10.62 12.32
N GLN A 126 14.38 -9.75 11.95
CA GLN A 126 15.44 -9.32 12.87
C GLN A 126 14.90 -8.50 14.04
N ALA A 127 13.91 -7.62 13.82
CA ALA A 127 13.29 -6.85 14.89
C ALA A 127 12.63 -7.76 15.94
N LEU A 128 11.96 -8.82 15.49
CA LEU A 128 11.40 -9.85 16.37
C LEU A 128 12.50 -10.63 17.10
N GLN A 129 13.56 -11.05 16.39
CA GLN A 129 14.69 -11.78 16.96
C GLN A 129 15.39 -10.98 18.08
N LEU A 130 15.54 -9.67 17.88
CA LEU A 130 16.12 -8.74 18.86
C LEU A 130 15.12 -8.34 19.96
N GLY A 131 13.90 -8.86 19.94
CA GLY A 131 12.89 -8.67 20.98
C GLY A 131 12.26 -7.27 21.00
N LEU A 132 12.22 -6.54 19.87
CA LEU A 132 11.66 -5.18 19.84
C LEU A 132 10.14 -5.17 20.05
N SER A 133 9.45 -6.29 19.85
CA SER A 133 8.01 -6.44 20.07
C SER A 133 7.62 -6.76 21.52
N ARG A 134 8.59 -6.96 22.41
CA ARG A 134 8.36 -7.30 23.83
C ARG A 134 8.78 -6.12 24.72
N MET A 135 8.00 -5.91 25.78
CA MET A 135 8.36 -4.94 26.81
C MET A 135 9.68 -5.36 27.48
N CYS A 136 10.68 -4.48 27.50
CA CYS A 136 11.86 -4.67 28.35
C CYS A 136 11.44 -4.59 29.82
N SER A 137 12.00 -5.47 30.66
CA SER A 137 11.84 -5.31 32.11
C SER A 137 12.42 -3.96 32.54
N ILE A 138 11.69 -3.23 33.41
CA ILE A 138 12.13 -1.93 33.97
C ILE A 138 13.47 -2.07 34.72
N ALA A 139 13.81 -3.28 35.16
CA ALA A 139 15.08 -3.58 35.81
C ALA A 139 16.29 -3.63 34.84
N GLU A 140 16.06 -3.72 33.53
CA GLU A 140 17.11 -3.99 32.52
C GLU A 140 17.49 -2.77 31.67
N SER A 141 16.69 -1.70 31.68
CA SER A 141 16.97 -0.49 30.89
C SER A 141 16.44 0.78 31.53
N SER A 142 17.16 1.89 31.38
CA SER A 142 16.66 3.20 31.80
C SER A 142 15.46 3.60 30.92
N LEU A 143 14.50 4.36 31.47
CA LEU A 143 13.37 4.89 30.68
C LEU A 143 13.83 5.70 29.46
N HIS A 144 15.05 6.26 29.50
CA HIS A 144 15.66 7.01 28.42
C HIS A 144 16.00 6.13 27.20
N ASP A 145 16.35 4.85 27.42
CA ASP A 145 16.71 3.90 26.36
C ASP A 145 15.48 3.22 25.73
N GLN A 146 14.31 3.32 26.38
CA GLN A 146 13.09 2.63 25.95
C GLN A 146 12.38 3.35 24.79
N GLU A 147 12.25 4.67 24.86
CA GLU A 147 11.50 5.42 23.85
C GLU A 147 12.12 5.36 22.43
N PRO A 148 13.45 5.50 22.24
CA PRO A 148 14.05 5.31 20.92
C PRO A 148 13.76 3.93 20.33
N ARG A 149 13.77 2.88 21.18
CA ARG A 149 13.45 1.51 20.78
C ARG A 149 11.99 1.35 20.39
N HIS A 150 11.06 1.96 21.14
CA HIS A 150 9.63 1.98 20.79
C HIS A 150 9.41 2.69 19.45
N ARG A 151 10.02 3.85 19.23
CA ARG A 151 9.90 4.60 17.97
C ARG A 151 10.47 3.84 16.79
N LEU A 152 11.58 3.14 16.96
CA LEU A 152 12.14 2.24 15.95
C LEU A 152 11.16 1.11 15.63
N PHE A 153 10.65 0.42 16.65
CA PHE A 153 9.68 -0.65 16.46
C PHE A 153 8.41 -0.18 15.72
N TRP A 154 7.82 0.95 16.13
CA TRP A 154 6.63 1.48 15.46
C TRP A 154 6.91 2.02 14.05
N SER A 155 8.13 2.48 13.78
CA SER A 155 8.55 2.84 12.41
C SER A 155 8.61 1.59 11.51
N ILE A 156 9.17 0.49 12.02
CA ILE A 156 9.21 -0.82 11.33
C ILE A 156 7.78 -1.33 11.12
N PHE A 157 6.93 -1.23 12.14
CA PHE A 157 5.51 -1.59 12.08
C PHE A 157 4.76 -0.86 10.96
N VAL A 158 4.91 0.46 10.89
CA VAL A 158 4.26 1.27 9.86
C VAL A 158 4.74 0.85 8.47
N LEU A 159 6.04 0.61 8.32
CA LEU A 159 6.66 0.23 7.04
C LEU A 159 6.21 -1.17 6.57
N ASP A 160 6.24 -2.16 7.46
CA ASP A 160 5.77 -3.53 7.22
C ASP A 160 4.32 -3.54 6.72
N ARG A 161 3.40 -2.88 7.46
CA ARG A 161 1.98 -2.85 7.09
C ARG A 161 1.70 -2.07 5.82
N MET A 162 2.38 -0.94 5.63
CA MET A 162 2.26 -0.17 4.40
C MET A 162 2.64 -1.03 3.19
N ALA A 163 3.76 -1.75 3.27
CA ALA A 163 4.22 -2.63 2.20
C ALA A 163 3.25 -3.79 1.99
N ALA A 164 2.86 -4.49 3.06
CA ALA A 164 2.01 -5.68 3.03
C ALA A 164 0.65 -5.41 2.37
N VAL A 165 -0.02 -4.34 2.80
CA VAL A 165 -1.30 -3.91 2.19
C VAL A 165 -1.09 -3.54 0.72
N SER A 166 0.01 -2.87 0.37
CA SER A 166 0.23 -2.42 -1.01
C SER A 166 0.48 -3.59 -1.96
N VAL A 167 1.18 -4.64 -1.52
CA VAL A 167 1.40 -5.85 -2.33
C VAL A 167 0.27 -6.88 -2.18
N GLY A 168 -0.67 -6.68 -1.25
CA GLY A 168 -1.79 -7.58 -1.01
C GLY A 168 -1.40 -8.87 -0.31
N GLN A 169 -0.45 -8.81 0.63
CA GLN A 169 0.03 -9.97 1.39
C GLN A 169 -0.13 -9.73 2.91
N PRO A 170 -0.10 -10.79 3.74
CA PRO A 170 -0.08 -10.65 5.20
C PRO A 170 1.15 -9.86 5.69
N SER A 171 0.98 -9.05 6.73
CA SER A 171 2.09 -8.34 7.38
C SER A 171 2.96 -9.29 8.21
N GLY A 172 4.25 -8.98 8.32
CA GLY A 172 5.19 -9.77 9.11
C GLY A 172 4.98 -9.63 10.62
N LEU A 173 4.50 -8.46 11.06
CA LEU A 173 4.20 -8.13 12.45
C LEU A 173 2.70 -8.27 12.75
N VAL A 174 2.38 -9.05 13.78
CA VAL A 174 1.03 -9.44 14.20
C VAL A 174 0.71 -8.75 15.53
N ASP A 175 -0.42 -8.04 15.62
CA ASP A 175 -0.75 -7.16 16.74
C ASP A 175 -0.86 -7.92 18.07
N GLU A 176 -1.43 -9.12 18.05
CA GLU A 176 -1.67 -9.96 19.22
C GLU A 176 -0.38 -10.42 19.92
N ASN A 177 0.74 -10.39 19.20
CA ASN A 177 2.04 -10.81 19.72
C ASN A 177 2.91 -9.64 20.22
N MET A 178 2.33 -8.44 20.27
CA MET A 178 3.04 -7.20 20.59
C MET A 178 2.60 -6.66 21.94
N ASN A 179 3.57 -6.28 22.78
CA ASN A 179 3.30 -5.60 24.05
C ASN A 179 4.21 -4.37 24.17
N ILE A 180 3.96 -3.37 23.31
CA ILE A 180 4.75 -2.13 23.21
C ILE A 180 3.80 -0.93 23.19
N SER A 181 4.05 0.04 24.07
CA SER A 181 3.32 1.30 24.09
C SER A 181 3.56 2.10 22.81
N GLN A 182 2.54 2.83 22.33
CA GLN A 182 2.74 3.78 21.23
C GLN A 182 3.73 4.89 21.61
N PRO A 183 4.41 5.51 20.62
CA PRO A 183 5.39 6.56 20.87
C PRO A 183 4.82 7.69 21.73
N ALA A 184 5.64 8.17 22.66
CA ALA A 184 5.27 9.18 23.65
C ALA A 184 6.28 10.33 23.66
N VAL A 185 5.83 11.49 24.18
CA VAL A 185 6.70 12.65 24.39
C VAL A 185 7.62 12.33 25.56
N THR A 186 8.93 12.45 25.38
CA THR A 186 9.88 12.28 26.48
C THR A 186 9.87 13.49 27.41
N VAL A 187 10.42 13.33 28.62
CA VAL A 187 10.58 14.46 29.55
C VAL A 187 11.45 15.56 28.94
N THR A 188 12.50 15.18 28.19
CA THR A 188 13.39 16.13 27.50
C THR A 188 12.66 16.89 26.40
N GLU A 189 11.85 16.22 25.57
CA GLU A 189 11.05 16.85 24.53
C GLU A 189 9.95 17.74 25.09
N PHE A 190 9.33 17.35 26.21
CA PHE A 190 8.31 18.17 26.87
C PHE A 190 8.90 19.45 27.46
N ALA A 191 10.11 19.37 28.01
CA ALA A 191 10.85 20.51 28.55
C ALA A 191 11.53 21.36 27.47
N SER A 192 11.58 20.91 26.22
CA SER A 192 12.29 21.61 25.14
C SER A 192 11.51 22.84 24.64
N PRO A 193 12.20 23.85 24.08
CA PRO A 193 11.54 24.97 23.41
C PRO A 193 10.64 24.52 22.24
N GLY A 194 10.95 23.38 21.63
CA GLY A 194 10.24 22.78 20.50
C GLY A 194 9.06 21.86 20.88
N ARG A 195 8.62 21.84 22.15
CA ARG A 195 7.58 20.89 22.63
C ARG A 195 6.31 20.79 21.76
N ALA A 196 5.88 21.90 21.15
CA ALA A 196 4.70 21.91 20.29
C ALA A 196 4.94 21.16 18.97
N GLU A 197 6.13 21.28 18.38
CA GLU A 197 6.54 20.53 17.20
C GLU A 197 6.61 19.03 17.51
N HIS A 198 7.24 18.64 18.63
CA HIS A 198 7.30 17.25 19.09
C HIS A 198 5.91 16.65 19.32
N ALA A 199 5.02 17.40 19.98
CA ALA A 199 3.64 16.95 20.20
C ALA A 199 2.89 16.74 18.88
N SER A 200 3.03 17.66 17.93
CA SER A 200 2.38 17.58 16.61
C SER A 200 2.92 16.42 15.78
N LEU A 201 4.24 16.20 15.83
CA LEU A 201 4.93 15.07 15.20
C LEU A 201 4.38 13.73 15.70
N LEU A 202 4.26 13.58 17.02
CA LEU A 202 3.77 12.35 17.63
C LEU A 202 2.28 12.12 17.39
N GLN A 203 1.47 13.19 17.36
CA GLN A 203 0.07 13.08 16.94
C GLN A 203 -0.06 12.57 15.51
N LEU A 204 0.73 13.13 14.58
CA LEU A 204 0.79 12.65 13.20
C LEU A 204 1.25 11.19 13.12
N ASN A 205 2.28 10.81 13.87
CA ASN A 205 2.78 9.45 13.88
C ASN A 205 1.73 8.45 14.40
N ARG A 206 1.05 8.76 15.52
CA ARG A 206 -0.05 7.93 16.04
C ARG A 206 -1.19 7.80 15.04
N HIS A 207 -1.49 8.88 14.33
CA HIS A 207 -2.51 8.88 13.30
C HIS A 207 -2.13 7.99 12.09
N ILE A 208 -0.87 7.97 11.70
CA ILE A 208 -0.33 7.04 10.68
C ILE A 208 -0.38 5.60 11.19
N ILE A 209 -0.03 5.34 12.45
CA ILE A 209 -0.13 4.00 13.06
C ILE A 209 -1.58 3.49 13.00
N GLN A 210 -2.55 4.32 13.37
CA GLN A 210 -3.98 3.99 13.30
C GLN A 210 -4.42 3.67 11.87
N LEU A 211 -3.94 4.44 10.88
CA LEU A 211 -4.20 4.14 9.47
C LEU A 211 -3.68 2.75 9.08
N ARG A 212 -2.46 2.38 9.50
CA ARG A 212 -1.85 1.07 9.21
C ARG A 212 -2.58 -0.08 9.90
N GLN A 213 -3.04 0.12 11.13
CA GLN A 213 -3.88 -0.84 11.85
C GLN A 213 -5.23 -1.05 11.15
N LEU A 214 -5.84 0.04 10.67
CA LEU A 214 -7.10 -0.03 9.93
C LEU A 214 -6.95 -0.74 8.58
N GLU A 215 -5.90 -0.40 7.80
CA GLU A 215 -5.60 -1.11 6.55
C GLU A 215 -5.40 -2.62 6.82
N HIS A 216 -4.71 -3.00 7.90
CA HIS A 216 -4.53 -4.40 8.28
C HIS A 216 -5.84 -5.09 8.71
N ARG A 217 -6.71 -4.41 9.47
CA ARG A 217 -8.04 -4.93 9.84
C ARG A 217 -8.89 -5.21 8.60
N ILE A 218 -8.86 -4.32 7.61
CA ILE A 218 -9.55 -4.55 6.33
C ILE A 218 -8.93 -5.75 5.60
N MET A 219 -7.60 -5.82 5.50
CA MET A 219 -6.91 -6.94 4.86
C MET A 219 -7.28 -8.29 5.48
N THR A 220 -7.22 -8.42 6.79
CA THR A 220 -7.51 -9.68 7.50
C THR A 220 -8.98 -10.07 7.44
N SER A 221 -9.89 -9.10 7.54
CA SER A 221 -11.34 -9.36 7.57
C SER A 221 -11.95 -9.61 6.18
N ILE A 222 -11.38 -9.00 5.13
CA ILE A 222 -11.98 -8.97 3.78
C ILE A 222 -11.16 -9.79 2.77
N HIS A 223 -9.83 -9.67 2.79
CA HIS A 223 -8.97 -10.15 1.69
C HIS A 223 -8.21 -11.43 1.99
N LEU A 224 -7.74 -11.59 3.22
CA LEU A 224 -6.86 -12.70 3.63
C LEU A 224 -7.62 -13.85 4.29
N GLY A 225 -8.95 -13.73 4.42
CA GLY A 225 -9.79 -14.78 4.99
C GLY A 225 -9.82 -16.02 4.10
N ASN A 226 -9.69 -17.20 4.70
CA ASN A 226 -9.79 -18.46 3.96
C ASN A 226 -11.19 -18.59 3.32
N HIS A 227 -11.26 -18.93 2.03
CA HIS A 227 -12.52 -19.15 1.29
C HIS A 227 -13.54 -20.00 2.06
N ALA A 228 -13.10 -21.08 2.72
CA ALA A 228 -13.99 -21.95 3.48
C ALA A 228 -14.56 -21.28 4.75
N GLN A 229 -13.79 -20.39 5.39
CA GLN A 229 -14.25 -19.60 6.54
C GLN A 229 -15.19 -18.50 6.07
N VAL A 230 -14.78 -17.77 5.02
CA VAL A 230 -15.54 -16.68 4.44
C VAL A 230 -16.90 -17.18 3.93
N SER A 231 -16.96 -18.34 3.27
CA SER A 231 -18.21 -18.95 2.77
C SER A 231 -19.22 -19.29 3.87
N LYS A 232 -18.80 -19.45 5.13
CA LYS A 232 -19.69 -19.69 6.27
C LYS A 232 -20.37 -18.40 6.76
N LEU A 233 -19.83 -17.23 6.41
CA LEU A 233 -20.39 -15.95 6.83
C LEU A 233 -21.71 -15.69 6.11
N THR A 234 -22.75 -15.41 6.89
CA THR A 234 -24.05 -15.01 6.36
C THR A 234 -23.96 -13.63 5.73
N ARG A 235 -24.96 -13.27 4.91
CA ARG A 235 -25.07 -11.92 4.34
C ARG A 235 -25.15 -10.84 5.41
N SER A 236 -25.76 -11.13 6.56
CA SER A 236 -25.80 -10.21 7.71
C SER A 236 -24.44 -10.04 8.36
N ASP A 237 -23.66 -11.12 8.52
CA ASP A 237 -22.32 -11.04 9.13
C ASP A 237 -21.39 -10.18 8.27
N ARG A 238 -21.39 -10.42 6.96
CA ARG A 238 -20.60 -9.65 6.00
C ARG A 238 -20.97 -8.17 6.01
N LYS A 239 -22.28 -7.88 6.15
CA LYS A 239 -22.79 -6.52 6.21
C LYS A 239 -22.31 -5.83 7.48
N ALA A 240 -22.43 -6.50 8.63
CA ALA A 240 -21.99 -5.97 9.91
C ALA A 240 -20.48 -5.68 9.91
N ILE A 241 -19.65 -6.61 9.42
CA ILE A 241 -18.20 -6.40 9.27
C ILE A 241 -17.90 -5.19 8.38
N SER A 242 -18.61 -5.08 7.25
CA SER A 242 -18.40 -3.98 6.30
C SER A 242 -18.83 -2.62 6.87
N GLU A 243 -19.94 -2.57 7.62
CA GLU A 243 -20.45 -1.36 8.27
C GLU A 243 -19.55 -0.93 9.44
N GLU A 244 -19.04 -1.88 10.23
CA GLU A 244 -18.06 -1.61 11.29
C GLU A 244 -16.78 -1.01 10.72
N LEU A 245 -16.20 -1.65 9.70
CA LEU A 245 -14.99 -1.14 9.04
C LEU A 245 -15.23 0.21 8.37
N ARG A 246 -16.40 0.40 7.75
CA ARG A 246 -16.79 1.69 7.17
C ARG A 246 -16.85 2.79 8.23
N SER A 247 -17.51 2.54 9.36
CA SER A 247 -17.54 3.48 10.49
C SER A 247 -16.14 3.80 10.97
N ALA A 248 -15.27 2.79 11.12
CA ALA A 248 -13.89 3.01 11.54
C ALA A 248 -13.07 3.86 10.56
N ILE A 249 -13.34 3.77 9.24
CA ILE A 249 -12.74 4.63 8.22
C ILE A 249 -13.22 6.07 8.38
N ASP A 250 -14.53 6.27 8.55
CA ASP A 250 -15.14 7.60 8.70
C ASP A 250 -14.68 8.28 10.00
N ASP A 251 -14.58 7.51 11.09
CA ASP A 251 -14.04 7.97 12.38
C ASP A 251 -12.58 8.37 12.25
N TRP A 252 -11.73 7.52 11.66
CA TRP A 252 -10.32 7.83 11.44
C TRP A 252 -10.15 9.12 10.63
N TYR A 253 -10.90 9.28 9.55
CA TYR A 253 -10.87 10.49 8.71
C TYR A 253 -11.33 11.74 9.47
N SER A 254 -12.39 11.64 10.28
CA SER A 254 -12.90 12.76 11.07
C SER A 254 -11.88 13.26 12.09
N HIS A 255 -11.19 12.35 12.79
CA HIS A 255 -10.10 12.70 13.69
C HIS A 255 -8.91 13.31 12.94
N ALA A 256 -8.59 12.79 11.76
CA ALA A 256 -7.50 13.29 10.92
C ALA A 256 -7.67 14.76 10.52
N CYS A 257 -8.91 15.15 10.17
CA CYS A 257 -9.26 16.53 9.80
C CYS A 257 -8.94 17.53 10.92
N LEU A 258 -8.93 17.10 12.18
CA LEU A 258 -8.56 17.93 13.34
C LEU A 258 -7.03 18.04 13.52
N VAL A 259 -6.27 17.10 12.97
CA VAL A 259 -4.81 17.01 13.08
C VAL A 259 -4.10 17.58 11.84
N THR A 260 -4.78 17.69 10.70
CA THR A 260 -4.25 18.33 9.48
C THR A 260 -3.83 19.77 9.76
N LEU A 261 -2.57 20.07 9.47
CA LEU A 261 -1.96 21.39 9.65
C LEU A 261 -1.66 22.00 8.28
N PRO A 262 -1.87 23.32 8.09
CA PRO A 262 -1.39 24.01 6.91
C PRO A 262 0.14 23.91 6.85
N GLU A 263 0.66 23.22 5.85
CA GLU A 263 2.09 23.18 5.57
C GLU A 263 2.45 24.33 4.62
N ALA A 264 3.50 25.08 4.95
CA ALA A 264 4.00 26.15 4.09
C ALA A 264 4.77 25.62 2.86
N ASP A 265 5.05 24.32 2.84
CA ASP A 265 5.95 23.68 1.89
C ASP A 265 5.37 22.36 1.35
N ASN A 266 5.85 21.90 0.20
CA ASN A 266 5.47 20.62 -0.43
C ASN A 266 6.40 19.44 -0.07
N ILE A 267 7.38 19.67 0.80
CA ILE A 267 8.22 18.61 1.37
C ILE A 267 7.36 17.68 2.25
N PRO A 268 6.62 18.14 3.27
CA PRO A 268 5.79 17.24 4.08
C PRO A 268 4.49 16.88 3.34
N ILE A 269 4.09 15.62 3.39
CA ILE A 269 2.89 15.13 2.68
C ILE A 269 1.82 14.59 3.62
N HIS A 270 2.22 13.98 4.74
CA HIS A 270 1.32 13.20 5.59
C HIS A 270 0.33 14.05 6.41
N SER A 271 0.54 15.37 6.46
CA SER A 271 -0.28 16.36 7.16
C SER A 271 -1.21 17.15 6.24
N THR A 272 -1.23 16.87 4.93
CA THR A 272 -2.05 17.62 3.98
C THR A 272 -3.44 17.01 3.82
N ILE A 273 -4.44 17.87 3.63
CA ILE A 273 -5.83 17.43 3.40
C ILE A 273 -5.96 16.59 2.11
N THR A 274 -5.16 16.90 1.09
CA THR A 274 -5.12 16.13 -0.16
C THR A 274 -4.64 14.70 0.10
N TRP A 275 -3.58 14.53 0.88
CA TRP A 275 -3.07 13.21 1.25
C TRP A 275 -4.11 12.43 2.07
N LEU A 276 -4.73 13.10 3.03
CA LEU A 276 -5.78 12.52 3.86
C LEU A 276 -6.95 12.00 3.00
N ASN A 277 -7.45 12.81 2.07
CA ASN A 277 -8.49 12.41 1.10
C ASN A 277 -8.05 11.22 0.26
N ALA A 278 -6.82 11.23 -0.26
CA ALA A 278 -6.29 10.12 -1.04
C ALA A 278 -6.17 8.82 -0.22
N ARG A 279 -5.95 8.89 1.09
CA ARG A 279 -5.94 7.70 1.97
C ARG A 279 -7.34 7.23 2.35
N TYR A 280 -8.27 8.14 2.59
CA TYR A 280 -9.68 7.81 2.83
C TYR A 280 -10.28 7.02 1.66
N TYR A 281 -10.17 7.53 0.43
CA TYR A 281 -10.68 6.80 -0.74
C TYR A 281 -9.89 5.52 -1.04
N ASN A 282 -8.61 5.45 -0.66
CA ASN A 282 -7.85 4.20 -0.74
C ASN A 282 -8.42 3.13 0.20
N LEU A 283 -8.80 3.51 1.43
CA LEU A 283 -9.45 2.60 2.38
C LEU A 283 -10.82 2.13 1.88
N LEU A 284 -11.61 3.01 1.26
CA LEU A 284 -12.91 2.63 0.68
C LEU A 284 -12.75 1.69 -0.52
N VAL A 285 -11.80 1.97 -1.42
CA VAL A 285 -11.48 1.06 -2.53
C VAL A 285 -10.98 -0.28 -1.99
N LEU A 286 -10.14 -0.28 -0.95
CA LEU A 286 -9.67 -1.51 -0.30
C LEU A 286 -10.82 -2.30 0.33
N LEU A 287 -11.74 -1.64 1.05
CA LEU A 287 -12.89 -2.29 1.69
C LEU A 287 -13.83 -2.95 0.67
N TYR A 288 -14.11 -2.26 -0.43
CA TYR A 288 -15.05 -2.73 -1.47
C TYR A 288 -14.35 -3.37 -2.66
N TYR A 289 -13.06 -3.67 -2.56
CA TYR A 289 -12.29 -4.25 -3.66
C TYR A 289 -12.91 -5.58 -4.10
N PRO A 290 -12.96 -5.88 -5.42
CA PRO A 290 -13.51 -7.13 -5.93
C PRO A 290 -12.75 -8.34 -5.39
N CYS A 291 -13.41 -9.17 -4.57
CA CYS A 291 -12.83 -10.36 -3.96
C CYS A 291 -13.95 -11.33 -3.56
N HIS A 292 -13.60 -12.53 -3.11
CA HIS A 292 -14.55 -13.54 -2.64
C HIS A 292 -15.47 -13.05 -1.52
N PHE A 293 -14.96 -12.19 -0.62
CA PHE A 293 -15.81 -11.64 0.44
C PHE A 293 -16.92 -10.75 -0.13
N ASN A 294 -16.58 -9.89 -1.10
CA ASN A 294 -17.49 -8.90 -1.66
C ASN A 294 -18.39 -9.44 -2.78
N SER A 295 -17.98 -10.49 -3.51
CA SER A 295 -18.76 -11.12 -4.58
C SER A 295 -20.10 -11.66 -4.08
N GLN A 296 -20.14 -12.19 -2.86
CA GLN A 296 -21.33 -12.78 -2.24
C GLN A 296 -22.19 -11.75 -1.48
N SER A 297 -21.65 -10.57 -1.22
CA SER A 297 -22.17 -9.64 -0.22
C SER A 297 -23.16 -8.63 -0.81
N ARG A 298 -22.91 -8.20 -2.07
CA ARG A 298 -23.62 -7.12 -2.78
C ARG A 298 -23.81 -5.86 -1.92
N HIS A 299 -22.89 -5.55 -1.01
CA HIS A 299 -23.05 -4.46 -0.04
C HIS A 299 -22.88 -3.08 -0.64
N ALA A 300 -21.86 -2.88 -1.49
CA ALA A 300 -21.70 -1.67 -2.26
C ALA A 300 -22.08 -1.94 -3.73
N PRO A 301 -22.95 -1.13 -4.35
CA PRO A 301 -23.15 -1.21 -5.78
C PRO A 301 -21.83 -0.88 -6.48
N ILE A 302 -21.55 -1.56 -7.59
CA ILE A 302 -20.31 -1.36 -8.37
C ILE A 302 -20.13 0.11 -8.81
N LYS A 303 -21.24 0.86 -8.91
CA LYS A 303 -21.24 2.31 -9.17
C LYS A 303 -20.53 3.11 -8.07
N ASP A 304 -20.67 2.71 -6.80
CA ASP A 304 -20.02 3.39 -5.68
C ASP A 304 -18.52 3.08 -5.66
N LEU A 305 -18.14 1.82 -5.94
CA LEU A 305 -16.74 1.45 -6.13
C LEU A 305 -16.10 2.24 -7.27
N GLU A 306 -16.80 2.37 -8.41
CA GLU A 306 -16.36 3.21 -9.53
C GLU A 306 -16.14 4.67 -9.06
N ALA A 307 -17.09 5.25 -8.32
CA ALA A 307 -16.98 6.60 -7.79
C ALA A 307 -15.84 6.79 -6.78
N TYR A 308 -15.64 5.84 -5.86
CA TYR A 308 -14.51 5.85 -4.92
C TYR A 308 -13.17 5.74 -5.64
N THR A 309 -13.09 4.89 -6.66
CA THR A 309 -11.89 4.72 -7.49
C THR A 309 -11.59 6.00 -8.27
N SER A 310 -12.60 6.65 -8.85
CA SER A 310 -12.45 7.96 -9.49
C SER A 310 -11.92 9.03 -8.52
N LYS A 311 -12.46 9.10 -7.30
CA LYS A 311 -11.99 10.04 -6.27
C LYS A 311 -10.56 9.74 -5.82
N LEU A 312 -10.21 8.47 -5.61
CA LEU A 312 -8.85 8.05 -5.32
C LEU A 312 -7.88 8.53 -6.39
N THR A 313 -8.19 8.28 -7.67
CA THR A 313 -7.38 8.72 -8.80
C THR A 313 -7.25 10.24 -8.84
N HIS A 314 -8.36 10.97 -8.68
CA HIS A 314 -8.36 12.42 -8.67
C HIS A 314 -7.45 13.02 -7.59
N TYR A 315 -7.54 12.56 -6.35
CA TYR A 315 -6.68 13.08 -5.28
C TYR A 315 -5.20 12.69 -5.46
N ASN A 316 -4.88 11.51 -6.00
CA ASN A 316 -3.49 11.18 -6.34
C ASN A 316 -2.96 12.04 -7.49
N CYS A 317 -3.79 12.42 -8.48
CA CYS A 317 -3.40 13.38 -9.51
C CYS A 317 -3.10 14.77 -8.92
N ILE A 318 -3.94 15.26 -8.02
CA ILE A 318 -3.67 16.53 -7.32
C ILE A 318 -2.36 16.45 -6.55
N LEU A 319 -2.10 15.34 -5.84
CA LEU A 319 -0.82 15.14 -5.16
C LEU A 319 0.36 15.15 -6.14
N LEU A 320 0.22 14.57 -7.33
CA LEU A 320 1.26 14.59 -8.35
C LEU A 320 1.53 16.02 -8.86
N GLU A 321 0.47 16.76 -9.18
CA GLU A 321 0.54 18.17 -9.62
C GLU A 321 1.20 19.06 -8.55
N GLN A 322 0.90 18.79 -7.27
CA GLN A 322 1.50 19.49 -6.13
C GLN A 322 2.91 19.01 -5.78
N ARG A 323 3.48 18.04 -6.53
CA ARG A 323 4.77 17.38 -6.25
C ARG A 323 4.82 16.69 -4.87
N GLN A 324 3.67 16.28 -4.37
CA GLN A 324 3.48 15.58 -3.09
C GLN A 324 3.23 14.07 -3.25
N LEU A 325 3.01 13.57 -4.46
CA LEU A 325 2.91 12.12 -4.72
C LEU A 325 4.32 11.52 -4.91
N PRO A 326 4.81 10.66 -3.99
CA PRO A 326 6.06 9.95 -4.23
C PRO A 326 5.87 8.88 -5.31
N LEU A 327 6.58 9.01 -6.42
CA LEU A 327 6.61 8.01 -7.49
C LEU A 327 7.56 6.87 -7.11
N ASN A 328 7.06 5.95 -6.31
CA ASN A 328 7.83 4.88 -5.67
C ASN A 328 7.10 3.52 -5.72
N TYR A 329 7.73 2.48 -5.17
CA TYR A 329 7.22 1.10 -5.17
C TYR A 329 5.81 0.99 -4.57
N ILE A 330 5.54 1.69 -3.46
CA ILE A 330 4.21 1.68 -2.82
C ILE A 330 3.15 2.30 -3.73
N THR A 331 3.44 3.44 -4.36
CA THR A 331 2.50 4.10 -5.27
C THR A 331 2.22 3.21 -6.48
N LEU A 332 3.24 2.56 -7.05
CA LEU A 332 3.05 1.57 -8.12
C LEU A 332 2.10 0.45 -7.68
N CYS A 333 2.40 -0.19 -6.55
CA CYS A 333 1.64 -1.34 -6.04
C CYS A 333 0.18 -0.98 -5.70
N ARG A 334 -0.14 0.29 -5.41
CA ARG A 334 -1.51 0.77 -5.21
C ARG A 334 -2.21 1.18 -6.51
N LEU A 335 -1.47 1.71 -7.49
CA LEU A 335 -2.03 2.13 -8.78
C LEU A 335 -2.42 0.96 -9.68
N ILE A 336 -1.67 -0.15 -9.69
CA ILE A 336 -2.02 -1.30 -10.56
C ILE A 336 -3.38 -1.91 -10.17
N PRO A 337 -3.67 -2.23 -8.89
CA PRO A 337 -4.98 -2.71 -8.49
C PRO A 337 -6.10 -1.71 -8.77
N THR A 338 -5.83 -0.40 -8.63
CA THR A 338 -6.79 0.67 -9.00
C THR A 338 -7.16 0.59 -10.49
N CYS A 339 -6.18 0.37 -11.37
CA CYS A 339 -6.41 0.16 -12.81
C CYS A 339 -7.28 -1.09 -13.06
N LEU A 340 -7.01 -2.18 -12.32
CA LEU A 340 -7.79 -3.41 -12.42
C LEU A 340 -9.24 -3.22 -11.98
N VAL A 341 -9.50 -2.38 -10.97
CA VAL A 341 -10.86 -2.02 -10.54
C VAL A 341 -11.63 -1.28 -11.64
N PHE A 342 -10.99 -0.38 -12.40
CA PHE A 342 -11.66 0.25 -13.55
C PHE A 342 -12.05 -0.76 -14.64
N LEU A 343 -11.15 -1.68 -14.98
CA LEU A 343 -11.44 -2.76 -15.93
C LEU A 343 -12.60 -3.63 -15.42
N TYR A 344 -12.59 -3.99 -14.14
CA TYR A 344 -13.65 -4.76 -13.49
C TYR A 344 -15.01 -4.03 -13.52
N CYS A 345 -15.05 -2.75 -13.15
CA CYS A 345 -16.28 -1.95 -13.14
C CYS A 345 -16.89 -1.89 -14.55
N PHE A 346 -16.07 -1.69 -15.58
CA PHE A 346 -16.51 -1.73 -16.97
C PHE A 346 -17.01 -3.11 -17.39
N ALA A 347 -16.27 -4.17 -17.08
CA ALA A 347 -16.61 -5.55 -17.43
C ALA A 347 -17.97 -5.99 -16.89
N VAL A 348 -18.28 -5.63 -15.64
CA VAL A 348 -19.52 -6.03 -14.98
C VAL A 348 -20.70 -5.13 -15.35
N ARG A 349 -20.52 -3.80 -15.36
CA ARG A 349 -21.62 -2.85 -15.63
C ARG A 349 -21.98 -2.78 -17.11
N LYS A 350 -21.00 -2.94 -18.00
CA LYS A 350 -21.15 -2.80 -19.47
C LYS A 350 -21.99 -1.56 -19.84
N PRO A 351 -21.64 -0.37 -19.32
CA PRO A 351 -22.50 0.79 -19.48
C PRO A 351 -22.41 1.33 -20.91
N PRO A 352 -23.52 1.85 -21.47
CA PRO A 352 -23.52 2.44 -22.81
C PRO A 352 -22.58 3.65 -22.91
N THR A 353 -22.39 4.37 -21.80
CA THR A 353 -21.38 5.41 -21.63
C THR A 353 -20.61 5.17 -20.34
N PHE A 354 -19.29 5.11 -20.44
CA PHE A 354 -18.42 5.01 -19.27
C PHE A 354 -17.99 6.42 -18.85
N SER A 355 -18.49 6.90 -17.72
CA SER A 355 -18.29 8.28 -17.22
C SER A 355 -16.87 8.57 -16.77
N VAL A 356 -16.01 7.56 -16.68
CA VAL A 356 -14.71 7.61 -15.97
C VAL A 356 -13.53 7.83 -16.93
N LYS A 357 -13.81 8.37 -18.12
CA LYS A 357 -12.80 8.53 -19.18
C LYS A 357 -11.63 9.42 -18.71
N SER A 358 -11.93 10.55 -18.08
CA SER A 358 -10.95 11.50 -17.55
C SER A 358 -10.04 10.88 -16.50
N GLU A 359 -10.60 10.04 -15.61
CA GLU A 359 -9.85 9.44 -14.53
C GLU A 359 -8.94 8.33 -15.05
N VAL A 360 -9.35 7.58 -16.07
CA VAL A 360 -8.43 6.63 -16.73
C VAL A 360 -7.27 7.37 -17.42
N GLU A 361 -7.52 8.52 -18.06
CA GLU A 361 -6.45 9.39 -18.60
C GLU A 361 -5.50 9.88 -17.50
N SER A 362 -6.05 10.29 -16.37
CA SER A 362 -5.31 10.65 -15.16
C SER A 362 -4.43 9.50 -14.64
N CYS A 363 -4.94 8.26 -14.58
CA CYS A 363 -4.14 7.08 -14.24
C CYS A 363 -2.99 6.85 -15.22
N ILE A 364 -3.25 6.96 -16.53
CA ILE A 364 -2.21 6.83 -17.57
C ILE A 364 -1.13 7.89 -17.36
N SER A 365 -1.52 9.14 -17.09
CA SER A 365 -0.60 10.25 -16.83
C SER A 365 0.30 9.96 -15.61
N MET A 366 -0.29 9.53 -14.49
CA MET A 366 0.48 9.16 -13.29
C MET A 366 1.44 8.00 -13.55
N LEU A 367 1.01 6.96 -14.26
CA LEU A 367 1.87 5.81 -14.57
C LEU A 367 3.03 6.20 -15.49
N ARG A 368 2.81 7.09 -16.46
CA ARG A 368 3.84 7.61 -17.36
C ARG A 368 4.80 8.58 -16.68
N ALA A 369 4.40 9.21 -15.57
CA ALA A 369 5.26 10.11 -14.81
C ALA A 369 6.41 9.37 -14.10
N PHE A 370 6.29 8.06 -13.89
CA PHE A 370 7.38 7.27 -13.30
C PHE A 370 8.64 7.28 -14.18
N PRO A 371 9.84 7.28 -13.58
CA PRO A 371 11.09 7.18 -14.33
C PRO A 371 11.14 5.94 -15.25
N PRO A 372 11.96 5.96 -16.33
CA PRO A 372 12.03 4.85 -17.29
C PRO A 372 12.36 3.47 -16.70
N GLY A 373 13.09 3.42 -15.58
CA GLY A 373 13.43 2.17 -14.90
C GLY A 373 12.22 1.37 -14.36
N TRP A 374 11.06 2.00 -14.23
CA TRP A 374 9.82 1.39 -13.71
C TRP A 374 9.00 0.72 -14.82
N SER A 375 9.53 -0.36 -15.39
CA SER A 375 8.91 -1.04 -16.54
C SER A 375 7.45 -1.47 -16.32
N SER A 376 7.09 -1.94 -15.13
CA SER A 376 5.72 -2.31 -14.78
C SER A 376 4.74 -1.13 -14.88
N CYS A 377 5.14 0.09 -14.52
CA CYS A 377 4.31 1.30 -14.65
C CYS A 377 3.99 1.57 -16.12
N HIS A 378 5.02 1.59 -16.97
CA HIS A 378 4.89 1.91 -18.39
C HIS A 378 4.08 0.85 -19.15
N ARG A 379 4.26 -0.44 -18.80
CA ARG A 379 3.44 -1.52 -19.36
C ARG A 379 1.98 -1.40 -18.93
N THR A 380 1.72 -1.06 -17.67
CA THR A 380 0.35 -0.79 -17.16
C THR A 380 -0.27 0.40 -17.91
N ALA A 381 0.49 1.47 -18.12
CA ALA A 381 0.02 2.64 -18.87
C ALA A 381 -0.37 2.29 -20.32
N SER A 382 0.40 1.42 -20.98
CA SER A 382 0.07 0.90 -22.32
C SER A 382 -1.26 0.16 -22.31
N ILE A 383 -1.46 -0.77 -21.37
CA ILE A 383 -2.72 -1.52 -21.23
C ILE A 383 -3.90 -0.58 -20.99
N MET A 384 -3.74 0.42 -20.13
CA MET A 384 -4.80 1.40 -19.85
C MET A 384 -5.08 2.30 -21.06
N THR A 385 -4.09 2.56 -21.91
CA THR A 385 -4.29 3.29 -23.18
C THR A 385 -5.13 2.45 -24.16
N GLU A 386 -4.83 1.16 -24.31
CA GLU A 386 -5.64 0.24 -25.10
C GLU A 386 -7.06 0.09 -24.53
N PHE A 387 -7.21 0.08 -23.20
CA PHE A 387 -8.51 0.05 -22.54
C PHE A 387 -9.36 1.29 -22.87
N MET A 388 -8.73 2.46 -22.98
CA MET A 388 -9.41 3.70 -23.39
C MET A 388 -9.94 3.63 -24.83
N GLU A 389 -9.17 3.03 -25.74
CA GLU A 389 -9.60 2.78 -27.12
C GLU A 389 -10.77 1.80 -27.16
N LEU A 390 -10.73 0.76 -26.32
CA LEU A 390 -11.83 -0.20 -26.16
C LEU A 390 -13.11 0.49 -25.68
N ILE A 391 -13.03 1.35 -24.66
CA ILE A 391 -14.19 2.12 -24.16
C ILE A 391 -14.78 3.00 -25.28
N ALA A 392 -13.93 3.66 -26.07
CA ALA A 392 -14.36 4.50 -27.18
C ALA A 392 -15.07 3.69 -28.27
N GLY A 393 -14.51 2.52 -28.64
CA GLY A 393 -15.13 1.60 -29.60
C GLY A 393 -16.48 1.06 -29.11
N HIS A 394 -16.56 0.66 -27.84
CA HIS A 394 -17.81 0.19 -27.25
C HIS A 394 -18.90 1.28 -27.23
N LYS A 395 -18.54 2.53 -26.92
CA LYS A 395 -19.47 3.66 -26.96
C LYS A 395 -20.08 3.85 -28.36
N LEU A 396 -19.27 3.75 -29.41
CA LEU A 396 -19.75 3.86 -30.80
C LEU A 396 -20.72 2.73 -31.15
N HIS A 397 -20.40 1.50 -30.76
CA HIS A 397 -21.26 0.32 -30.94
C HIS A 397 -22.56 0.40 -30.14
N ALA A 398 -22.51 0.87 -28.89
CA ALA A 398 -23.71 1.07 -28.08
C ALA A 398 -24.60 2.15 -28.72
N SER A 399 -23.98 3.25 -29.20
CA SER A 399 -24.69 4.37 -29.82
C SER A 399 -25.43 3.97 -31.11
N SER A 400 -24.82 3.11 -31.94
CA SER A 400 -25.47 2.62 -33.17
C SER A 400 -26.67 1.71 -32.91
N ARG A 401 -26.79 1.16 -31.70
CA ARG A 401 -27.90 0.27 -31.28
C ARG A 401 -28.92 0.93 -30.37
N LEU A 402 -28.78 2.23 -30.03
CA LEU A 402 -29.69 2.94 -29.13
C LEU A 402 -31.17 2.95 -29.59
N VAL A 403 -31.44 2.71 -30.88
CA VAL A 403 -32.82 2.56 -31.40
C VAL A 403 -33.50 1.27 -30.89
N GLN A 404 -32.75 0.26 -30.43
CA GLN A 404 -33.27 -1.03 -29.95
C GLN A 404 -33.26 -1.19 -28.42
N PHE A 405 -32.54 -0.35 -27.67
CA PHE A 405 -32.28 -0.54 -26.23
C PHE A 405 -32.78 0.61 -25.35
N SER A 406 -34.01 1.10 -25.60
CA SER A 406 -34.57 2.28 -24.93
C SER A 406 -34.77 2.18 -23.40
N TYR A 407 -34.50 1.02 -22.78
CA TYR A 407 -34.74 0.81 -21.34
C TYR A 407 -33.64 0.05 -20.57
N SER A 408 -32.54 -0.40 -21.19
CA SER A 408 -31.50 -1.16 -20.47
C SER A 408 -30.35 -0.27 -19.97
N SER A 409 -30.00 -0.40 -18.69
CA SER A 409 -28.83 0.27 -18.08
C SER A 409 -27.49 -0.25 -18.62
N ASN A 410 -27.51 -1.36 -19.37
CA ASN A 410 -26.35 -2.09 -19.85
C ASN A 410 -26.45 -2.27 -21.38
N ALA A 411 -25.32 -2.18 -22.06
CA ALA A 411 -25.16 -2.49 -23.48
C ALA A 411 -24.30 -3.77 -23.62
N PRO A 412 -24.82 -4.86 -24.20
CA PRO A 412 -24.05 -6.10 -24.30
C PRO A 412 -22.79 -5.90 -25.15
N LEU A 413 -21.65 -6.35 -24.62
CA LEU A 413 -20.37 -6.38 -25.35
C LEU A 413 -20.48 -7.38 -26.51
N ASP A 414 -20.03 -6.96 -27.69
CA ASP A 414 -19.82 -7.88 -28.80
C ASP A 414 -18.65 -8.85 -28.52
N ASN A 415 -18.52 -9.89 -29.35
CA ASN A 415 -17.51 -10.92 -29.12
C ASN A 415 -16.08 -10.37 -29.24
N SER A 416 -15.81 -9.44 -30.16
CA SER A 416 -14.51 -8.79 -30.32
C SER A 416 -14.10 -8.00 -29.08
N THR A 417 -15.00 -7.16 -28.55
CA THR A 417 -14.77 -6.33 -27.36
C THR A 417 -14.57 -7.21 -26.13
N ARG A 418 -15.34 -8.30 -26.01
CA ARG A 418 -15.17 -9.27 -24.91
C ARG A 418 -13.79 -9.92 -24.95
N THR A 419 -13.36 -10.42 -26.12
CA THR A 419 -12.03 -11.02 -26.28
C THR A 419 -10.91 -10.02 -26.02
N TRP A 420 -11.06 -8.77 -26.48
CA TRP A 420 -10.07 -7.72 -26.22
C TRP A 420 -9.98 -7.39 -24.72
N LEU A 421 -11.11 -7.25 -24.04
CA LEU A 421 -11.16 -6.99 -22.59
C LEU A 421 -10.49 -8.12 -21.79
N LEU A 422 -10.75 -9.38 -22.14
CA LEU A 422 -10.10 -10.55 -21.51
C LEU A 422 -8.58 -10.57 -21.73
N ASN A 423 -8.12 -10.15 -22.91
CA ASN A 423 -6.69 -10.01 -23.19
C ASN A 423 -6.03 -8.92 -22.31
N LEU A 424 -6.66 -7.75 -22.21
CA LEU A 424 -6.19 -6.64 -21.36
C LEU A 424 -6.13 -7.07 -19.88
N GLN A 425 -7.18 -7.73 -19.39
CA GLN A 425 -7.23 -8.28 -18.05
C GLN A 425 -6.08 -9.27 -17.80
N THR A 426 -5.88 -10.24 -18.69
CA THR A 426 -4.85 -11.27 -18.55
C THR A 426 -3.45 -10.65 -18.46
N ARG A 427 -3.17 -9.67 -19.31
CA ARG A 427 -1.89 -8.93 -19.31
C ARG A 427 -1.73 -8.09 -18.04
N LEU A 428 -2.79 -7.45 -17.54
CA LEU A 428 -2.74 -6.68 -16.31
C LEU A 428 -2.50 -7.58 -15.09
N LEU A 429 -3.15 -8.75 -15.03
CA LEU A 429 -2.92 -9.74 -13.99
C LEU A 429 -1.49 -10.31 -14.02
N ASP A 430 -0.88 -10.49 -15.20
CA ASP A 430 0.53 -10.86 -15.33
C ASP A 430 1.46 -9.79 -14.75
N ILE A 431 1.17 -8.51 -14.98
CA ILE A 431 1.93 -7.41 -14.34
C ILE A 431 1.76 -7.45 -12.82
N ILE A 432 0.55 -7.67 -12.31
CA ILE A 432 0.30 -7.78 -10.87
C ILE A 432 1.11 -8.92 -10.26
N ARG A 433 1.10 -10.11 -10.86
CA ARG A 433 1.90 -11.25 -10.38
C ARG A 433 3.38 -10.92 -10.27
N LYS A 434 3.92 -10.20 -11.27
CA LYS A 434 5.34 -9.81 -11.31
C LYS A 434 5.68 -8.73 -10.30
N ALA A 435 4.81 -7.74 -10.11
CA ALA A 435 5.09 -6.57 -9.28
C ALA A 435 4.72 -6.76 -7.80
N LEU A 436 3.63 -7.49 -7.52
CA LEU A 436 3.05 -7.69 -6.19
C LEU A 436 3.24 -9.13 -5.66
N GLY A 437 3.70 -10.05 -6.51
CA GLY A 437 3.92 -11.45 -6.19
C GLY A 437 2.70 -12.34 -6.44
N ASN A 438 2.94 -13.65 -6.55
CA ASN A 438 1.92 -14.64 -6.90
C ASN A 438 0.89 -14.88 -5.79
N ALA A 439 1.23 -14.55 -4.54
CA ALA A 439 0.35 -14.70 -3.37
C ALA A 439 -0.45 -13.42 -3.06
N SER A 440 -0.47 -12.45 -3.99
CA SER A 440 -1.22 -11.20 -3.80
C SER A 440 -2.72 -11.46 -3.85
N CYS A 441 -3.44 -11.05 -2.81
CA CYS A 441 -4.90 -11.14 -2.75
C CYS A 441 -5.61 -10.31 -3.84
N TYR A 442 -4.92 -9.35 -4.47
CA TYR A 442 -5.45 -8.57 -5.59
C TYR A 442 -5.58 -9.38 -6.88
N LEU A 443 -5.09 -10.62 -6.90
CA LEU A 443 -5.31 -11.56 -7.99
C LEU A 443 -6.65 -12.31 -7.87
N ASP A 444 -7.22 -12.39 -6.66
CA ASP A 444 -8.38 -13.22 -6.33
C ASP A 444 -9.71 -12.51 -6.60
N ILE A 445 -9.84 -11.96 -7.82
CA ILE A 445 -11.07 -11.30 -8.23
C ILE A 445 -12.06 -12.33 -8.77
N GLU A 446 -13.17 -12.49 -8.04
CA GLU A 446 -14.31 -13.29 -8.49
C GLU A 446 -15.28 -12.48 -9.35
N SER A 447 -16.19 -13.18 -10.04
CA SER A 447 -17.35 -12.61 -10.75
C SER A 447 -17.09 -11.77 -12.01
N TRP A 448 -15.90 -11.85 -12.62
CA TRP A 448 -15.66 -11.30 -13.98
C TRP A 448 -16.72 -11.76 -14.99
N ASP A 449 -17.10 -13.03 -14.91
CA ASP A 449 -18.05 -13.69 -15.82
C ASP A 449 -19.47 -13.80 -15.24
N GLY A 450 -19.77 -13.23 -14.07
CA GLY A 450 -21.09 -13.34 -13.43
C GLY A 450 -22.27 -12.79 -14.25
N ALA A 451 -21.99 -12.10 -15.34
CA ALA A 451 -22.98 -11.69 -16.33
C ALA A 451 -23.38 -12.78 -17.35
N SER A 452 -22.79 -13.99 -17.29
CA SER A 452 -23.29 -15.17 -18.03
C SER A 452 -24.27 -16.00 -17.21
N LYS A 453 -24.06 -16.12 -15.89
CA LYS A 453 -24.89 -16.99 -15.03
C LYS A 453 -26.27 -16.41 -14.67
N SER A 454 -26.48 -15.10 -14.75
CA SER A 454 -27.78 -14.51 -14.36
C SER A 454 -28.89 -14.69 -15.41
N LEU A 455 -28.61 -15.28 -16.56
CA LEU A 455 -29.61 -15.61 -17.59
C LEU A 455 -30.07 -17.07 -17.52
N ASP A 456 -29.21 -17.99 -17.08
CA ASP A 456 -29.56 -19.41 -17.00
C ASP A 456 -30.43 -19.73 -15.78
N GLU A 457 -30.24 -19.02 -14.65
CA GLU A 457 -31.11 -19.19 -13.47
C GLU A 457 -32.50 -18.55 -13.62
N ALA A 458 -32.72 -17.70 -14.64
CA ALA A 458 -34.01 -17.10 -14.95
C ALA A 458 -34.86 -17.93 -15.93
N LEU A 459 -34.31 -19.03 -16.45
CA LEU A 459 -34.92 -19.85 -17.51
C LEU A 459 -35.15 -21.32 -17.12
N GLU A 460 -35.04 -21.70 -15.85
CA GLU A 460 -35.57 -23.00 -15.41
C GLU A 460 -37.09 -22.89 -15.16
N PRO A 461 -37.95 -23.56 -15.95
CA PRO A 461 -39.36 -23.67 -15.62
C PRO A 461 -39.51 -24.56 -14.39
N MET A 462 -40.28 -24.07 -13.42
CA MET A 462 -40.78 -24.85 -12.29
C MET A 462 -41.40 -26.16 -12.78
N HIS A 463 -40.68 -27.28 -12.66
CA HIS A 463 -41.26 -28.60 -12.70
C HIS A 463 -41.36 -29.17 -11.29
N GLN A 464 -42.60 -29.39 -10.88
CA GLN A 464 -43.01 -30.03 -9.65
C GLN A 464 -42.64 -31.52 -9.63
N THR A 465 -42.38 -32.00 -8.41
CA THR A 465 -42.56 -33.35 -7.86
C THR A 465 -41.67 -34.49 -8.38
N SER A 466 -40.87 -35.07 -7.50
CA SER A 466 -41.29 -36.30 -6.80
C SER A 466 -40.27 -36.72 -5.73
N THR A 467 -40.83 -37.28 -4.67
CA THR A 467 -40.22 -37.90 -3.50
C THR A 467 -39.32 -39.09 -3.85
N THR A 468 -38.10 -39.11 -3.34
CA THR A 468 -37.37 -40.35 -3.00
C THR A 468 -36.27 -40.06 -1.97
N THR A 469 -36.40 -40.68 -0.80
CA THR A 469 -35.34 -40.88 0.20
C THR A 469 -34.11 -41.57 -0.39
N PRO A 470 -32.92 -41.34 0.19
CA PRO A 470 -32.13 -42.51 0.56
C PRO A 470 -31.46 -42.46 1.94
N ALA A 471 -31.32 -43.68 2.43
CA ALA A 471 -30.61 -44.22 3.58
C ALA A 471 -29.38 -43.47 4.11
N MET A 472 -29.27 -43.53 5.44
CA MET A 472 -28.01 -43.48 6.18
C MET A 472 -26.98 -44.44 5.59
N ASP A 473 -25.73 -43.99 5.46
CA ASP A 473 -24.58 -44.86 5.63
C ASP A 473 -23.43 -44.11 6.30
N LEU A 474 -22.96 -44.68 7.41
CA LEU A 474 -21.77 -44.28 8.15
C LEU A 474 -20.54 -44.89 7.45
N GLY A 475 -19.46 -44.13 7.34
CA GLY A 475 -18.17 -44.69 6.93
C GLY A 475 -17.05 -43.68 6.91
N TRP A 476 -16.52 -43.33 8.09
CA TRP A 476 -15.21 -42.69 8.20
C TRP A 476 -14.13 -43.75 8.07
N THR A 477 -13.40 -43.76 6.95
CA THR A 477 -12.12 -44.47 6.83
C THR A 477 -10.98 -43.47 6.91
N ILE A 478 -10.22 -43.56 8.00
CA ILE A 478 -8.94 -42.90 8.22
C ILE A 478 -7.91 -43.69 7.42
N ASP A 479 -7.23 -43.04 6.48
CA ASP A 479 -6.06 -43.63 5.82
C ASP A 479 -4.78 -42.96 6.35
N SER A 480 -4.09 -43.70 7.19
CA SER A 480 -2.82 -43.36 7.81
C SER A 480 -1.70 -44.11 7.09
N SER A 481 -0.90 -43.41 6.29
CA SER A 481 0.47 -43.83 5.98
C SER A 481 1.28 -42.64 5.48
N PHE A 482 2.12 -42.09 6.35
CA PHE A 482 3.24 -41.24 5.99
C PHE A 482 4.50 -41.92 6.50
N ASP A 483 5.21 -42.56 5.57
CA ASP A 483 6.51 -43.20 5.80
C ASP A 483 7.62 -42.14 5.80
N LEU A 484 8.41 -42.14 6.87
CA LEU A 484 9.64 -41.36 7.02
C LEU A 484 10.82 -42.21 6.54
N GLY A 485 11.47 -41.81 5.45
CA GLY A 485 12.72 -42.39 4.97
C GLY A 485 13.86 -41.38 5.03
N TYR A 486 14.71 -41.49 6.05
CA TYR A 486 16.06 -40.95 6.07
C TYR A 486 16.97 -41.81 5.18
N VAL A 487 17.73 -41.16 4.28
CA VAL A 487 19.17 -41.39 4.05
C VAL A 487 19.82 -40.05 3.74
#